data_AF-A0A537FFT7-F1
#
_entry.id   AF-A0A537FFT7-F1
#
_cell.length_a   1.000
_cell.length_b   1.000
_cell.length_c   1.000
_cell.angle_alpha   90.00
_cell.angle_beta   90.00
_cell.angle_gamma   90.00
#
_symmetry.space_group_name_H-M   'P 1'
#
loop_
_entity.id
_entity.type
_entity.pdbx_description
1 polymer ?
#
loop_
_entity_poly.entity_id
_entity_poly.type
_entity_poly.pdbx_seq_one_letter_code
_entity_poly.pdbx_strand_id
1 'polypeptide(L)' 'MPVSRIVPHCSCGGELVIVGEVRSADGWRTGFKLKCKSCGKAWTYSGGVYRQDQLETGG' A
#
# COMPACT_ATOMS: atom_id res chain seq x y z
N MET A 1 2.73 25.67 4.42
CA MET A 1 1.54 24.89 4.01
C MET A 1 1.91 23.42 4.15
N PRO A 2 1.40 22.66 5.13
CA PRO A 2 1.74 21.24 5.19
C PRO A 2 1.04 20.57 4.01
N VAL A 3 1.85 19.99 3.12
CA VAL A 3 1.35 19.08 2.09
C VAL A 3 0.78 17.90 2.84
N SER A 4 -0.53 17.91 3.08
CA SER A 4 -1.27 16.76 3.58
C SER A 4 -1.12 15.67 2.54
N ARG A 5 -0.01 14.91 2.61
CA ARG A 5 0.10 13.61 1.97
C ARG A 5 -1.03 12.82 2.60
N ILE A 6 -2.10 12.63 1.85
CA ILE A 6 -3.17 11.70 2.16
C ILE A 6 -2.51 10.32 2.09
N VAL A 7 -1.84 9.95 3.19
CA VAL A 7 -1.46 8.58 3.44
C VAL A 7 -2.77 7.86 3.73
N PRO A 8 -3.13 6.84 2.95
CA PRO A 8 -4.26 6.01 3.31
C PRO A 8 -4.02 5.51 4.72
N HIS A 9 -5.02 5.66 5.57
CA HIS A 9 -5.04 5.01 6.86
C HIS A 9 -5.63 3.60 6.70
N CYS A 10 -5.09 2.63 7.42
CA CYS A 10 -5.83 1.39 7.60
C CYS A 10 -7.06 1.69 8.47
N SER A 11 -8.19 1.01 8.21
CA SER A 11 -9.40 1.12 9.06
C SER A 11 -9.17 0.77 10.53
N CYS A 12 -8.03 0.16 10.83
CA CYS A 12 -7.52 -0.13 12.17
C CYS A 12 -6.79 1.07 12.83
N GLY A 13 -6.71 2.23 12.18
CA GLY A 13 -5.95 3.39 12.65
C GLY A 13 -4.43 3.27 12.51
N GLY A 14 -3.94 2.19 11.89
CA GLY A 14 -2.51 1.94 11.71
C GLY A 14 -1.92 2.72 10.54
N GLU A 15 -0.69 3.21 10.72
CA GLU A 15 0.11 3.82 9.66
C GLU A 15 0.52 2.76 8.63
N LEU A 16 0.38 3.11 7.34
CA LEU A 16 0.87 2.31 6.23
C LEU A 16 2.33 2.67 5.96
N VAL A 17 3.21 1.69 6.10
CA VAL A 17 4.64 1.81 5.78
C VAL A 17 4.94 1.13 4.46
N ILE A 18 5.82 1.72 3.65
CA ILE A 18 6.29 1.11 2.40
C ILE A 18 7.23 -0.03 2.77
N VAL A 19 6.86 -1.26 2.39
CA VAL A 19 7.66 -2.47 2.62
C VAL A 19 8.37 -2.94 1.37
N GLY A 20 8.02 -2.39 0.20
CA GLY A 20 8.68 -2.70 -1.05
C GLY A 20 8.16 -1.85 -2.19
N GLU A 21 8.75 -2.03 -3.36
CA GLU A 21 8.31 -1.39 -4.59
C GLU A 21 7.92 -2.43 -5.64
N VAL A 22 6.92 -2.09 -6.44
CA VAL A 22 6.48 -2.90 -7.57
C VAL A 22 7.15 -2.31 -8.80
N ARG A 23 7.98 -3.13 -9.45
CA ARG A 23 8.61 -2.81 -10.72
C ARG A 23 7.96 -3.66 -11.81
N SER A 24 7.76 -3.06 -12.98
CA SER A 24 7.44 -3.79 -14.20
C SER A 24 8.62 -4.65 -14.64
N ALA A 25 8.37 -5.52 -15.61
CA ALA A 25 9.41 -6.32 -16.27
C ALA A 25 10.58 -5.46 -16.80
N ASP A 26 10.28 -4.25 -17.26
CA ASP A 26 11.27 -3.29 -17.79
C ASP A 26 12.05 -2.54 -16.69
N GLY A 27 11.84 -2.89 -15.41
CA GLY A 27 12.50 -2.26 -14.25
C GLY A 27 11.88 -0.90 -13.84
N TRP A 28 10.93 -0.37 -14.61
CA TRP A 28 10.23 0.84 -14.26
C TRP A 28 9.36 0.63 -13.02
N ARG A 29 9.44 1.56 -12.07
CA ARG A 29 8.63 1.52 -10.84
C ARG A 29 7.18 1.86 -11.17
N THR A 30 6.31 0.87 -11.11
CA THR A 30 4.87 1.00 -11.37
C THR A 30 4.02 1.07 -10.11
N GLY A 31 4.60 0.77 -8.96
CA GLY A 31 3.89 0.85 -7.69
C GLY A 31 4.75 0.70 -6.44
N PHE A 32 4.07 0.69 -5.28
CA PHE A 32 4.63 0.45 -3.96
C PHE A 32 3.82 -0.60 -3.22
N LYS A 33 4.52 -1.51 -2.53
CA LYS A 33 3.91 -2.42 -1.57
C LYS A 33 3.94 -1.74 -0.20
N LEU A 34 2.78 -1.65 0.40
CA LEU A 34 2.54 -1.00 1.68
C LEU A 34 2.05 -2.05 2.67
N LYS A 35 2.44 -1.92 3.93
CA LYS A 35 1.96 -2.78 5.02
C LYS A 35 1.54 -1.91 6.19
N CYS A 36 0.41 -2.26 6.77
CA CYS A 36 -0.08 -1.67 7.99
C CYS A 36 0.73 -2.16 9.19
N LYS A 37 1.34 -1.25 9.96
CA LYS A 37 2.14 -1.63 11.14
C LYS A 37 1.28 -2.23 12.26
N SER A 38 0.07 -1.72 12.47
CA SER A 38 -0.79 -2.12 13.59
C SER A 38 -1.53 -3.44 13.36
N CYS A 39 -1.88 -3.74 12.12
CA CYS A 39 -2.77 -4.85 11.75
C CYS A 39 -2.12 -5.87 10.82
N GLY A 40 -0.95 -5.57 10.26
CA GLY A 40 -0.23 -6.45 9.34
C GLY A 40 -0.82 -6.56 7.93
N LYS A 41 -1.96 -5.91 7.62
CA LYS A 41 -2.59 -5.95 6.30
C LYS A 41 -1.67 -5.39 5.22
N ALA A 42 -1.63 -6.07 4.08
CA ALA A 42 -0.89 -5.65 2.90
C ALA A 42 -1.75 -4.79 1.97
N TRP A 43 -1.09 -3.87 1.29
CA TRP A 43 -1.68 -2.91 0.37
C TRP A 43 -0.71 -2.73 -0.80
N THR A 44 -1.25 -2.43 -1.97
CA THR A 44 -0.49 -2.16 -3.17
C THR A 44 -0.95 -0.83 -3.75
N TYR A 45 -0.03 0.12 -3.89
CA TYR A 45 -0.26 1.37 -4.59
C TYR A 45 0.27 1.25 -6.01
N SER A 46 -0.61 1.38 -7.00
CA SER A 46 -0.22 1.35 -8.41
C SER A 46 -1.07 2.35 -9.20
N GLY A 47 -0.45 3.10 -10.11
CA GLY A 47 -1.19 4.01 -11.01
C GLY A 47 -2.02 5.08 -10.30
N GLY A 48 -1.62 5.54 -9.11
CA GLY A 48 -2.36 6.56 -8.35
C GLY A 48 -3.42 6.01 -7.38
N VAL A 49 -3.69 4.71 -7.39
CA VAL A 49 -4.75 4.08 -6.60
C VAL A 49 -4.15 3.13 -5.57
N TYR A 50 -4.65 3.21 -4.34
CA TYR A 50 -4.34 2.26 -3.28
C TYR A 50 -5.35 1.12 -3.32
N ARG A 51 -4.85 -0.10 -3.51
CA ARG A 51 -5.65 -1.32 -3.42
C ARG A 51 -5.21 -2.08 -2.20
N GLN A 52 -6.15 -2.48 -1.36
CA GLN A 52 -5.83 -3.42 -0.29
C GLN A 52 -5.53 -4.76 -0.97
N ASP A 53 -4.39 -5.36 -0.64
CA ASP A 53 -4.18 -6.78 -0.94
C ASP A 53 -5.04 -7.51 0.09
N GLN A 54 -6.34 -7.62 -0.22
CA GLN A 54 -7.17 -8.60 0.43
C GLN A 54 -6.58 -9.91 -0.04
N LEU A 55 -5.77 -10.54 0.82
CA LEU A 55 -5.56 -11.97 0.74
C LEU A 55 -6.98 -12.53 0.87
N GLU A 56 -7.64 -12.70 -0.27
CA GLU A 56 -8.92 -13.38 -0.35
C GLU A 56 -8.59 -14.79 0.08
N THR A 57 -8.75 -15.06 1.37
CA THR A 57 -8.99 -16.41 1.87
C THR A 57 -10.27 -16.84 1.19
N GLY A 58 -10.14 -17.34 -0.03
CA GLY A 58 -11.14 -18.19 -0.66
C GLY A 58 -11.46 -19.31 0.32
N GLY A 59 -12.75 -19.46 0.59
CA GLY A 59 -13.30 -20.36 1.59
C GLY A 59 -13.10 -21.85 1.31
#